data_AF-Q97GG7-F1
#
_entry.id   AF-Q97GG7-F1
#
_cell.length_a   1.000
_cell.length_b   1.000
_cell.length_c   1.000
_cell.angle_alpha   90.00
_cell.angle_beta   90.00
_cell.angle_gamma   90.00
#
_symmetry.space_group_name_H-M   'P 1'
#
loop_
_entity.id
_entity.type
_entity.pdbx_description
1 polymer ?
#
loop_
_entity_poly.entity_id
_entity_poly.type
_entity_poly.pdbx_seq_one_letter_code
_entity_poly.pdbx_strand_id
1 'polypeptide(L)'
;MKHKKHKNTIIKLEECTFLGKGHSGSVYLMPDNRVVKIFKNPTSCKEEYSILRRLKDNPYFPKPYEFHNHYMIREYIDGINIDDYIKQNGASEKLMLKLIYFLEYIKNAGFKKVDARFVHVFIQDNGALRVIDPRHSFSKKLKVPYHLLSDLKSAGCINLFWKVLKLERPDLYKAWH
;
A
#
# COMPACT_ATOMS: atom_id res chain seq x y z
N MET A 1 17.00 -19.94 27.43
CA MET A 1 16.33 -18.87 26.65
C MET A 1 17.27 -17.67 26.57
N LYS A 2 17.77 -17.30 25.38
CA LYS A 2 18.66 -16.13 25.24
C LYS A 2 17.80 -14.87 25.12
N HIS A 3 17.85 -14.00 26.12
CA HIS A 3 17.32 -12.64 26.04
C HIS A 3 18.05 -11.92 24.89
N LYS A 4 17.36 -11.69 23.77
CA LYS A 4 17.86 -10.76 22.74
C LYS A 4 17.88 -9.38 23.38
N LYS A 5 19.08 -8.81 23.59
CA LYS A 5 19.23 -7.38 23.89
C LYS A 5 18.43 -6.60 22.84
N HIS A 6 17.39 -5.90 23.25
CA HIS A 6 16.75 -4.92 22.39
C HIS A 6 17.80 -3.83 22.13
N LYS A 7 18.31 -3.77 20.90
CA LYS A 7 19.15 -2.66 20.46
C LYS A 7 18.21 -1.46 20.43
N ASN A 8 18.40 -0.49 21.31
CA ASN A 8 17.58 0.72 21.32
C ASN A 8 17.85 1.49 20.03
N THR A 9 16.84 1.61 19.17
CA THR A 9 16.93 2.44 17.97
C THR A 9 16.63 3.88 18.37
N ILE A 10 17.65 4.73 18.32
CA ILE A 10 17.51 6.17 18.53
C ILE A 10 17.23 6.80 17.18
N ILE A 11 16.09 7.48 17.06
CA ILE A 11 15.70 8.20 15.85
C ILE A 11 15.85 9.69 16.11
N LYS A 12 16.77 10.32 15.40
CA LYS A 12 16.94 11.77 15.37
C LYS A 12 16.13 12.34 14.21
N LEU A 13 14.99 12.95 14.51
CA LEU A 13 14.06 13.41 13.47
C LEU A 13 14.61 14.58 12.65
N GLU A 14 15.52 15.36 13.23
CA GLU A 14 16.25 16.43 12.57
C GLU A 14 17.16 15.94 11.44
N GLU A 15 17.61 14.68 11.50
CA GLU A 15 18.38 14.03 10.43
C GLU A 15 17.47 13.35 9.39
N CYS A 16 16.15 13.34 9.61
CA CYS A 16 15.19 12.68 8.73
C CYS A 16 14.52 13.67 7.76
N THR A 17 14.28 13.23 6.52
CA THR A 17 13.51 14.00 5.55
C THR A 17 12.01 13.77 5.74
N PHE A 18 11.22 14.82 5.88
CA PHE A 18 9.77 14.70 5.97
C PHE A 18 9.18 14.26 4.61
N LEU A 19 8.44 13.15 4.59
CA LEU A 19 7.79 12.61 3.39
C LEU A 19 6.32 12.98 3.30
N GLY A 20 5.66 13.23 4.42
CA GLY A 20 4.25 13.62 4.43
C GLY A 20 3.53 13.35 5.75
N LYS A 21 2.33 13.92 5.87
CA LYS A 21 1.45 13.76 7.02
C LYS A 21 0.06 13.41 6.55
N GLY A 22 -0.49 12.34 7.11
CA GLY A 22 -1.85 11.89 6.84
C GLY A 22 -2.73 11.93 8.09
N HIS A 23 -3.90 11.31 7.98
CA HIS A 23 -4.84 11.22 9.08
C HIS A 23 -4.23 10.56 10.32
N SER A 24 -3.45 9.49 10.13
CA SER A 24 -2.92 8.64 11.20
C SER A 24 -1.59 9.08 11.79
N GLY A 25 -0.87 10.00 11.14
CA GLY A 25 0.49 10.30 11.56
C GLY A 25 1.33 10.99 10.50
N SER A 26 2.61 11.15 10.82
CA SER A 26 3.64 11.72 9.96
C SER A 26 4.65 10.66 9.55
N VAL A 27 5.23 10.80 8.37
CA VAL A 27 6.16 9.86 7.76
C VAL A 27 7.46 10.59 7.43
N TYR A 28 8.59 9.99 7.79
CA TYR A 28 9.91 10.53 7.55
C TYR A 28 10.84 9.46 6.97
N LEU A 29 11.72 9.86 6.06
CA LEU A 29 12.82 9.06 5.52
C LEU A 29 14.05 9.26 6.41
N MET A 30 14.60 8.17 6.92
CA MET A 30 15.81 8.15 7.72
C MET A 30 17.07 8.14 6.84
N PRO A 31 18.24 8.58 7.34
CA PRO A 31 19.50 8.58 6.58
C PRO A 31 19.93 7.22 6.02
N ASP A 32 19.45 6.12 6.60
CA ASP A 32 19.75 4.75 6.17
C ASP A 32 18.70 4.18 5.19
N ASN A 33 17.92 5.05 4.54
CA ASN A 33 16.88 4.71 3.58
C ASN A 33 15.73 3.86 4.15
N ARG A 34 15.53 3.87 5.47
CA ARG A 34 14.33 3.33 6.10
C ARG A 34 13.30 4.43 6.35
N VAL A 35 12.04 4.05 6.51
CA VAL A 35 10.95 4.97 6.86
C VAL A 35 10.57 4.81 8.31
N VAL A 36 10.55 5.92 9.04
CA VAL A 36 9.85 6.01 10.32
C VAL A 36 8.47 6.64 10.11
N LYS A 37 7.42 5.94 10.53
CA LYS A 37 6.06 6.48 10.61
C LYS A 37 5.70 6.69 12.07
N ILE A 38 5.40 7.92 12.45
CA ILE A 38 4.97 8.31 13.79
C ILE A 38 3.45 8.48 13.76
N PHE A 39 2.76 7.66 14.54
CA PHE A 39 1.32 7.58 14.64
C PHE A 39 0.78 8.43 15.79
N LYS A 40 -0.39 9.04 15.55
CA LYS A 40 -1.17 9.70 16.61
C LYS A 40 -1.72 8.70 17.64
N ASN A 41 -2.04 7.47 17.20
CA ASN A 41 -2.64 6.43 18.02
C ASN A 41 -1.76 5.16 18.01
N PRO A 42 -1.37 4.63 19.18
CA PRO A 42 -0.46 3.47 19.26
C PRO A 42 -1.14 2.15 18.86
N THR A 43 -2.46 2.02 19.06
CA THR A 43 -3.24 0.87 18.57
C THR A 43 -3.20 0.81 17.05
N SER A 44 -3.38 1.95 16.37
CA SER A 44 -3.28 2.00 14.91
C SER A 44 -1.89 1.62 14.40
N CYS A 45 -0.84 2.03 15.11
CA CYS A 45 0.53 1.62 14.82
C CYS A 45 0.70 0.10 14.94
N LYS A 46 0.23 -0.48 16.06
CA LYS A 46 0.29 -1.93 16.31
C LYS A 46 -0.48 -2.74 15.27
N GLU A 47 -1.66 -2.29 14.88
CA GLU A 47 -2.49 -2.94 13.87
C GLU A 47 -1.80 -2.96 12.50
N GLU A 48 -1.30 -1.81 12.03
CA GLU A 48 -0.59 -1.71 10.74
C GLU A 48 0.67 -2.57 10.73
N TYR A 49 1.48 -2.49 11.79
CA TYR A 49 2.68 -3.31 11.92
C TYR A 49 2.37 -4.81 11.91
N SER A 50 1.28 -5.23 12.60
CA SER A 50 0.86 -6.64 12.63
C SER A 50 0.42 -7.14 11.26
N ILE A 51 -0.28 -6.31 10.49
CA ILE A 51 -0.67 -6.62 9.10
C ILE A 51 0.57 -6.75 8.23
N LEU A 52 1.47 -5.77 8.24
CA LEU A 52 2.70 -5.80 7.45
C LEU A 52 3.58 -6.99 7.83
N ARG A 53 3.63 -7.38 9.12
CA ARG A 53 4.40 -8.54 9.60
C ARG A 53 3.93 -9.84 8.98
N ARG A 54 2.62 -10.00 8.81
CA ARG A 54 2.01 -11.15 8.15
C ARG A 54 2.26 -11.17 6.64
N LEU A 55 2.47 -9.99 6.04
CA LEU A 55 2.68 -9.79 4.61
C LEU A 55 4.13 -9.55 4.22
N LYS A 56 5.09 -9.68 5.15
CA LYS A 56 6.48 -9.26 4.97
C LYS A 56 7.21 -9.93 3.79
N ASP A 57 6.76 -11.11 3.38
CA ASP A 57 7.34 -11.88 2.28
C ASP A 57 6.64 -11.59 0.94
N ASN A 58 5.65 -10.69 0.94
CA ASN A 58 4.92 -10.29 -0.26
C ASN A 58 5.55 -9.06 -0.94
N PRO A 59 5.66 -9.05 -2.28
CA PRO A 59 6.29 -7.94 -3.01
C PRO A 59 5.46 -6.65 -3.05
N TYR A 60 4.16 -6.66 -2.77
CA TYR A 60 3.35 -5.44 -2.87
C TYR A 60 3.54 -4.50 -1.68
N PHE A 61 3.79 -5.03 -0.48
CA PHE A 61 3.79 -4.24 0.75
C PHE A 61 5.21 -3.90 1.23
N PRO A 62 5.39 -2.84 2.03
CA PRO A 62 6.67 -2.55 2.66
C PRO A 62 6.98 -3.57 3.76
N LYS A 63 8.24 -4.02 3.83
CA LYS A 63 8.72 -4.86 4.92
C LYS A 63 8.76 -4.07 6.23
N PRO A 64 8.11 -4.53 7.31
CA PRO A 64 8.24 -3.91 8.62
C PRO A 64 9.52 -4.40 9.31
N TYR A 65 10.23 -3.48 9.94
CA TYR A 65 11.48 -3.79 10.66
C TYR A 65 11.28 -3.74 12.18
N GLU A 66 10.69 -2.66 12.68
CA GLU A 66 10.59 -2.39 14.12
C GLU A 66 9.25 -1.75 14.47
N PHE A 67 8.79 -1.99 15.70
CA PHE A 67 7.58 -1.41 16.27
C PHE A 67 7.87 -0.94 17.70
N HIS A 68 7.46 0.30 17.99
CA HIS A 68 7.72 0.98 19.26
C HIS A 68 6.55 1.91 19.60
N ASN A 69 5.47 1.34 20.15
CA ASN A 69 4.28 2.07 20.59
C ASN A 69 3.70 3.02 19.52
N HIS A 70 4.06 4.31 19.54
CA HIS A 70 3.63 5.32 18.60
C HIS A 70 4.39 5.34 17.27
N TYR A 71 5.45 4.58 17.07
CA TYR A 71 6.14 4.57 15.78
C TYR A 71 6.52 3.17 15.30
N MET A 72 6.67 3.06 13.99
CA MET A 72 7.22 1.87 13.35
C MET A 72 8.29 2.27 12.34
N ILE A 73 9.28 1.39 12.16
CA ILE A 73 10.28 1.50 11.11
C ILE A 73 9.98 0.44 10.05
N ARG A 74 9.96 0.83 8.78
CA ARG A 74 9.68 -0.06 7.65
C ARG A 74 10.50 0.31 6.41
N GLU A 75 10.43 -0.54 5.40
CA GLU A 75 10.97 -0.31 4.06
C GLU A 75 10.46 1.00 3.48
N TYR A 76 11.37 1.77 2.86
CA TYR A 76 11.03 2.87 1.99
C TYR A 76 10.52 2.33 0.66
N ILE A 77 9.38 2.86 0.22
CA ILE A 77 8.82 2.55 -1.10
C ILE A 77 9.13 3.75 -1.98
N ASP A 78 10.00 3.53 -2.95
CA ASP A 78 10.33 4.45 -4.03
C ASP A 78 9.31 4.34 -5.18
N GLY A 79 9.59 5.06 -6.27
CA GLY A 79 8.72 5.14 -7.44
C GLY A 79 7.75 6.31 -7.38
N ILE A 80 6.93 6.41 -8.42
CA ILE A 80 5.98 7.51 -8.60
C ILE A 80 4.57 7.07 -8.21
N ASN A 81 3.75 8.00 -7.69
CA ASN A 81 2.36 7.69 -7.39
C ASN A 81 1.62 7.26 -8.67
N ILE A 82 0.70 6.30 -8.59
CA ILE A 82 0.00 5.79 -9.78
C ILE A 82 -0.79 6.89 -10.53
N ASP A 83 -1.30 7.89 -9.83
CA ASP A 83 -2.03 9.01 -10.44
C ASP A 83 -1.08 9.83 -11.34
N ASP A 84 0.10 10.16 -10.82
CA ASP A 84 1.16 10.84 -11.58
C ASP A 84 1.72 9.95 -12.69
N TYR A 85 1.86 8.63 -12.44
CA TYR A 85 2.28 7.68 -13.46
C TYR A 85 1.33 7.68 -14.66
N ILE A 86 0.01 7.63 -14.41
CA ILE A 86 -1.00 7.65 -15.47
C ILE A 86 -1.00 8.99 -16.20
N LYS A 87 -0.81 10.12 -15.49
CA LYS A 87 -0.70 11.44 -16.13
C LYS A 87 0.51 11.56 -17.05
N GLN A 88 1.66 11.00 -16.63
CA GLN A 88 2.91 11.11 -17.38
C GLN A 88 3.00 10.11 -18.55
N ASN A 89 2.52 8.88 -18.35
CA ASN A 89 2.77 7.75 -19.27
C ASN A 89 1.49 7.25 -19.96
N GLY A 90 0.33 7.71 -19.53
CA GLY A 90 -0.96 7.14 -19.91
C GLY A 90 -1.28 5.84 -19.16
N ALA A 91 -2.57 5.49 -19.15
CA ALA A 91 -3.03 4.21 -18.66
C ALA A 91 -2.76 3.11 -19.71
N SER A 92 -2.28 1.95 -19.27
CA SER A 92 -2.01 0.80 -20.16
C SER A 92 -2.71 -0.46 -19.68
N GLU A 93 -2.94 -1.41 -20.59
CA GLU A 93 -3.54 -2.71 -20.24
C GLU A 93 -2.67 -3.45 -19.22
N LYS A 94 -1.34 -3.37 -19.33
CA LYS A 94 -0.38 -3.94 -18.36
C LYS A 94 -0.55 -3.34 -16.96
N LEU A 95 -0.82 -2.04 -16.84
CA LEU A 95 -1.08 -1.40 -15.55
C LEU A 95 -2.41 -1.87 -14.96
N MET A 96 -3.46 -1.95 -15.77
CA MET A 96 -4.77 -2.45 -15.33
C MET A 96 -4.66 -3.90 -14.83
N LEU A 97 -3.92 -4.74 -15.56
CA LEU A 97 -3.69 -6.12 -15.18
C LEU A 97 -2.96 -6.26 -13.84
N LYS A 98 -1.95 -5.41 -13.57
CA LYS A 98 -1.27 -5.36 -12.26
C LYS A 98 -2.22 -4.98 -11.14
N LEU A 99 -3.14 -4.03 -11.36
CA LEU A 99 -4.14 -3.66 -10.37
C LEU A 99 -5.11 -4.81 -10.09
N ILE A 100 -5.55 -5.53 -11.13
CA ILE A 100 -6.41 -6.71 -10.99
C ILE A 100 -5.70 -7.79 -10.16
N TYR A 101 -4.47 -8.14 -10.50
CA TYR A 101 -3.69 -9.14 -9.77
C TYR A 101 -3.40 -8.73 -8.33
N PHE A 102 -3.20 -7.43 -8.06
CA PHE A 102 -3.11 -6.92 -6.70
C PHE A 102 -4.41 -7.16 -5.91
N LEU A 103 -5.58 -6.84 -6.49
CA LEU A 103 -6.88 -7.04 -5.84
C LEU A 103 -7.16 -8.52 -5.54
N GLU A 104 -6.82 -9.40 -6.48
CA GLU A 104 -6.90 -10.84 -6.25
C GLU A 104 -5.97 -11.30 -5.14
N TYR A 105 -4.74 -10.82 -5.15
CA TYR A 105 -3.77 -11.17 -4.15
C TYR A 105 -4.29 -10.83 -2.75
N ILE A 106 -4.79 -9.61 -2.53
CA ILE A 106 -5.31 -9.22 -1.21
C ILE A 106 -6.55 -10.04 -0.84
N LYS A 107 -7.42 -10.37 -1.79
CA LYS A 107 -8.57 -11.27 -1.58
C LYS A 107 -8.11 -12.64 -1.07
N ASN A 108 -7.14 -13.25 -1.76
CA ASN A 108 -6.58 -14.56 -1.42
C ASN A 108 -5.78 -14.53 -0.13
N ALA A 109 -5.13 -13.40 0.17
CA ALA A 109 -4.47 -13.15 1.45
C ALA A 109 -5.46 -12.95 2.61
N GLY A 110 -6.78 -13.09 2.38
CA GLY A 110 -7.81 -13.04 3.42
C GLY A 110 -8.26 -11.63 3.81
N PHE A 111 -7.97 -10.63 2.98
CA PHE A 111 -8.47 -9.27 3.20
C PHE A 111 -9.98 -9.28 3.04
N LYS A 112 -10.71 -8.69 3.99
CA LYS A 112 -12.17 -8.56 3.93
C LYS A 112 -12.59 -7.44 2.98
N LYS A 113 -11.77 -6.40 2.87
CA LYS A 113 -11.95 -5.27 1.96
C LYS A 113 -11.01 -5.46 0.76
N VAL A 114 -11.57 -5.87 -0.37
CA VAL A 114 -10.82 -5.97 -1.64
C VAL A 114 -10.92 -4.62 -2.32
N ASP A 115 -9.92 -3.77 -2.09
CA ASP A 115 -9.94 -2.37 -2.52
C ASP A 115 -8.54 -1.76 -2.46
N ALA A 116 -8.35 -0.65 -3.17
CA ALA A 116 -7.13 0.14 -3.14
C ALA A 116 -7.47 1.62 -3.33
N ARG A 117 -6.58 2.52 -2.93
CA ARG A 117 -6.68 3.94 -3.24
C ARG A 117 -5.40 4.38 -3.94
N PHE A 118 -5.50 5.16 -5.00
CA PHE A 118 -4.35 5.65 -5.77
C PHE A 118 -3.31 6.35 -4.90
N VAL A 119 -3.74 7.11 -3.90
CA VAL A 119 -2.87 7.79 -2.92
C VAL A 119 -1.93 6.84 -2.12
N HIS A 120 -2.20 5.53 -2.15
CA HIS A 120 -1.38 4.52 -1.50
C HIS A 120 -0.66 3.59 -2.47
N VAL A 121 -0.84 3.76 -3.79
CA VAL A 121 -0.27 2.90 -4.83
C VAL A 121 0.85 3.64 -5.56
N PHE A 122 2.00 2.98 -5.67
CA PHE A 122 3.22 3.49 -6.27
C PHE A 122 3.72 2.53 -7.34
N ILE A 123 4.32 3.08 -8.40
CA ILE A 123 4.93 2.33 -9.49
C ILE A 123 6.44 2.61 -9.46
N GLN A 124 7.22 1.57 -9.20
CA GLN A 124 8.69 1.63 -9.23
C GLN A 124 9.20 1.69 -10.69
N ASP A 125 10.44 2.10 -10.90
CA ASP A 125 11.04 2.25 -12.23
C ASP A 125 11.09 0.94 -13.02
N ASN A 126 11.26 -0.19 -12.34
CA ASN A 126 11.16 -1.53 -12.94
C ASN A 126 9.71 -1.94 -13.27
N GLY A 127 8.74 -1.06 -13.01
CA GLY A 127 7.32 -1.25 -13.21
C GLY A 127 6.60 -2.00 -12.08
N ALA A 128 7.26 -2.36 -10.98
CA ALA A 128 6.59 -3.05 -9.88
C ALA A 128 5.55 -2.14 -9.20
N LEU A 129 4.38 -2.71 -8.88
CA LEU A 129 3.33 -2.04 -8.13
C LEU A 129 3.57 -2.26 -6.64
N ARG A 130 3.64 -1.18 -5.87
CA ARG A 130 3.81 -1.20 -4.41
C ARG A 130 2.66 -0.46 -3.72
N VAL A 131 2.29 -0.90 -2.52
CA VAL A 131 1.21 -0.31 -1.72
C VAL A 131 1.67 -0.04 -0.30
N ILE A 132 1.62 1.22 0.13
CA ILE A 132 2.21 1.65 1.41
C ILE A 132 1.30 1.49 2.63
N ASP A 133 -0.02 1.37 2.44
CA ASP A 133 -0.98 1.38 3.55
C ASP A 133 -2.06 0.29 3.38
N PRO A 134 -1.89 -0.87 4.04
CA PRO A 134 -2.88 -1.95 3.99
C PRO A 134 -4.02 -1.78 5.00
N ARG A 135 -4.09 -0.67 5.76
CA ARG A 135 -5.00 -0.57 6.91
C ARG A 135 -6.48 -0.67 6.55
N HIS A 136 -7.27 -1.06 7.55
CA HIS A 136 -8.71 -1.33 7.47
C HIS A 136 -9.12 -2.42 6.48
N SER A 137 -8.16 -3.13 5.91
CA SER A 137 -8.47 -4.17 4.95
C SER A 137 -9.10 -5.43 5.55
N PHE A 138 -9.00 -5.61 6.87
CA PHE A 138 -9.54 -6.77 7.59
C PHE A 138 -10.81 -6.48 8.41
N SER A 139 -11.27 -5.23 8.47
CA SER A 139 -12.36 -4.83 9.39
C SER A 139 -13.74 -4.86 8.73
N LYS A 140 -13.93 -4.22 7.56
CA LYS A 140 -15.21 -4.19 6.83
C LYS A 140 -15.14 -5.05 5.57
N LYS A 141 -16.19 -5.83 5.31
CA LYS A 141 -16.29 -6.61 4.08
C LYS A 141 -16.69 -5.68 2.92
N LEU A 142 -15.86 -5.64 1.89
CA LEU A 142 -16.15 -4.92 0.65
C LEU A 142 -15.86 -5.86 -0.51
N LYS A 143 -16.91 -6.22 -1.26
CA LYS A 143 -16.81 -7.18 -2.36
C LYS A 143 -16.36 -6.55 -3.67
N VAL A 144 -16.55 -5.23 -3.80
CA VAL A 144 -16.26 -4.42 -5.00
C VAL A 144 -15.24 -3.35 -4.61
N PRO A 145 -14.20 -3.10 -5.41
CA PRO A 145 -13.14 -2.13 -5.09
C PRO A 145 -13.58 -0.68 -5.37
N TYR A 146 -14.57 -0.18 -4.63
CA TYR A 146 -15.22 1.11 -4.89
C TYR A 146 -14.26 2.30 -4.99
N HIS A 147 -13.23 2.37 -4.13
CA HIS A 147 -12.32 3.52 -4.17
C HIS A 147 -11.41 3.42 -5.39
N LEU A 148 -10.90 2.23 -5.70
CA LEU A 148 -10.11 2.04 -6.92
C LEU A 148 -10.91 2.43 -8.17
N LEU A 149 -12.18 1.99 -8.27
CA LEU A 149 -13.04 2.33 -9.40
C LEU A 149 -13.31 3.84 -9.49
N SER A 150 -13.50 4.50 -8.35
CA SER A 150 -13.65 5.96 -8.28
C SER A 150 -12.39 6.69 -8.74
N ASP A 151 -11.21 6.22 -8.31
CA ASP A 151 -9.92 6.80 -8.69
C ASP A 151 -9.65 6.59 -10.19
N LEU A 152 -9.91 5.38 -10.72
CA LEU A 152 -9.82 5.07 -12.15
C LEU A 152 -10.76 5.93 -13.01
N LYS A 153 -11.98 6.20 -12.51
CA LYS A 153 -12.93 7.08 -13.20
C LYS A 153 -12.41 8.52 -13.23
N SER A 154 -11.90 9.00 -12.10
CA SER A 154 -11.35 10.35 -11.97
C SER A 154 -10.11 10.55 -12.85
N ALA A 155 -9.29 9.51 -12.98
CA ALA A 155 -8.14 9.47 -13.89
C ALA A 155 -8.51 9.17 -15.37
N GLY A 156 -9.80 9.06 -15.71
CA GLY A 156 -10.26 8.87 -17.09
C GLY A 156 -9.97 7.49 -17.71
N CYS A 157 -9.56 6.50 -16.91
CA CYS A 157 -9.11 5.18 -17.40
C CYS A 157 -10.01 4.01 -17.01
N ILE A 158 -11.16 4.26 -16.40
CA ILE A 158 -12.12 3.22 -15.98
C ILE A 158 -12.59 2.31 -17.11
N ASN A 159 -12.82 2.84 -18.32
CA ASN A 159 -13.26 2.03 -19.46
C ASN A 159 -12.18 1.02 -19.89
N LEU A 160 -10.90 1.42 -19.83
CA LEU A 160 -9.78 0.53 -20.10
C LEU A 160 -9.70 -0.57 -19.04
N PHE A 161 -9.88 -0.22 -17.76
CA PHE A 161 -9.93 -1.19 -16.67
C PHE A 161 -11.02 -2.24 -16.91
N TRP A 162 -12.24 -1.81 -17.26
CA TRP A 162 -13.35 -2.72 -17.54
C TRP A 162 -13.10 -3.63 -18.74
N LYS A 163 -12.52 -3.11 -19.81
CA LYS A 163 -12.11 -3.90 -20.97
C LYS A 163 -11.14 -5.02 -20.57
N VAL A 164 -10.08 -4.68 -19.83
CA VAL A 164 -9.07 -5.65 -19.38
C VAL A 164 -9.67 -6.64 -18.40
N LEU A 165 -10.48 -6.19 -17.43
CA LEU A 165 -11.14 -7.06 -16.47
C LEU A 165 -12.08 -8.06 -17.14
N LYS A 166 -12.85 -7.63 -18.14
CA LYS A 166 -13.75 -8.52 -18.90
C LYS A 166 -12.98 -9.62 -19.65
N LEU A 167 -11.85 -9.26 -20.23
CA LEU A 167 -11.00 -10.17 -21.00
C LEU A 167 -10.29 -11.18 -20.08
N GLU A 168 -9.62 -10.68 -19.05
CA GLU A 168 -8.70 -11.46 -18.23
C GLU A 168 -9.42 -12.18 -17.09
N ARG A 169 -10.46 -11.56 -16.51
CA ARG A 169 -11.19 -12.04 -15.34
C ARG A 169 -12.70 -11.80 -15.46
N PRO A 170 -13.37 -12.47 -16.42
CA PRO A 170 -14.79 -12.29 -16.67
C PRO A 170 -15.68 -12.59 -15.46
N ASP A 171 -15.22 -13.44 -14.53
CA ASP A 171 -15.91 -13.72 -13.27
C ASP A 171 -15.92 -12.50 -12.33
N LEU A 172 -14.79 -11.78 -12.21
CA LEU A 172 -14.71 -10.54 -11.43
C LEU A 172 -15.47 -9.41 -12.12
N TYR A 173 -15.41 -9.35 -13.47
CA TYR A 173 -16.19 -8.41 -14.25
C TYR A 173 -17.68 -8.53 -13.93
N LYS A 174 -18.26 -9.72 -14.08
CA LYS A 174 -19.68 -9.99 -13.76
C LYS A 174 -20.07 -9.65 -12.32
N ALA A 175 -19.12 -9.74 -11.39
CA ALA A 175 -19.36 -9.44 -9.99
C ALA A 175 -19.32 -7.93 -9.68
N TRP A 176 -18.66 -7.13 -10.51
CA TRP A 176 -18.37 -5.71 -10.24
C TRP A 176 -19.02 -4.74 -11.23
N HIS A 177 -19.50 -5.22 -12.38
CA HIS A 177 -20.08 -4.45 -13.49
C HIS A 177 -21.19 -5.25 -14.17
#